data_AF-X0TEA4-F1
#
_entry.id   AF-X0TEA4-F1
#
_cell.length_a   1.000
_cell.length_b   1.000
_cell.length_c   1.000
_cell.angle_alpha   90.00
_cell.angle_beta   90.00
_cell.angle_gamma   90.00
#
_symmetry.space_group_name_H-M   'P 1'
#
loop_
_entity.id
_entity.type
_entity.pdbx_description
1 polymer ?
#
loop_
_entity_poly.entity_id
_entity_poly.type
_entity_poly.pdbx_seq_one_letter_code
_entity_poly.pdbx_strand_id
1 'polypeptide(L)'
;PVTIEQRRKVAASCQSDLFDGVVPLYVDTMRDEVNESYAARPTRIYFIGRDGRIVYNPGLGPFGFNPDHLEGVIESYLSDNPTS
;
A
#
# COMPACT_ATOMS: atom_id res chain seq x y z
N PRO A 1 18.48 5.37 -3.09
CA PRO A 1 18.93 4.34 -4.06
C PRO A 1 19.02 4.94 -5.47
N VAL A 2 20.06 4.63 -6.24
CA VAL A 2 20.31 5.20 -7.58
C VAL A 2 20.07 4.17 -8.69
N THR A 3 20.17 2.86 -8.39
CA THR A 3 19.84 1.77 -9.33
C THR A 3 18.68 0.91 -8.84
N ILE A 4 18.09 0.12 -9.75
CA ILE A 4 17.00 -0.81 -9.40
C ILE A 4 17.49 -1.93 -8.47
N GLU A 5 18.73 -2.40 -8.62
CA GLU A 5 19.34 -3.40 -7.75
C GLU A 5 19.48 -2.87 -6.33
N GLN A 6 19.94 -1.63 -6.17
CA GLN A 6 20.03 -0.98 -4.86
C GLN A 6 18.65 -0.80 -4.23
N ARG A 7 17.65 -0.40 -5.02
CA ARG A 7 16.27 -0.24 -4.55
C ARG A 7 15.68 -1.57 -4.09
N ARG A 8 15.88 -2.64 -4.87
CA ARG A 8 15.48 -4.01 -4.51
C ARG A 8 16.20 -4.52 -3.27
N LYS A 9 17.49 -4.21 -3.11
CA LYS A 9 18.25 -4.60 -1.91
C LYS A 9 17.68 -3.99 -0.63
N VAL A 10 17.34 -2.69 -0.67
CA VAL A 10 16.69 -2.00 0.47
C VAL A 10 15.29 -2.58 0.73
N ALA A 11 14.53 -2.87 -0.33
CA ALA A 11 13.19 -3.41 -0.18
C ALA A 11 13.19 -4.85 0.40
N ALA A 12 14.18 -5.67 0.02
CA ALA A 12 14.33 -7.03 0.52
C ALA A 12 14.60 -7.09 2.03
N SER A 13 15.40 -6.17 2.59
CA SER A 13 15.54 -6.07 4.05
C SER A 13 14.20 -5.70 4.70
N CYS A 14 13.46 -4.74 4.14
CA CYS A 14 12.14 -4.39 4.67
C CYS A 14 11.13 -5.54 4.61
N GLN A 15 11.16 -6.39 3.57
CA GLN A 15 10.25 -7.53 3.45
C GLN A 15 10.44 -8.54 4.59
N SER A 16 11.71 -8.82 4.91
CA SER A 16 12.07 -9.70 6.02
C SER A 16 11.66 -9.10 7.37
N ASP A 17 11.95 -7.80 7.57
CA ASP A 17 11.78 -7.17 8.88
C ASP A 17 10.33 -6.82 9.23
N LEU A 18 9.49 -6.54 8.22
CA LEU A 18 8.13 -6.02 8.44
C LEU A 18 7.02 -7.04 8.18
N PHE A 19 7.26 -8.04 7.33
CA PHE A 19 6.19 -8.89 6.80
C PHE A 19 6.46 -10.39 6.92
N ASP A 20 7.57 -10.80 7.52
CA ASP A 20 8.01 -12.20 7.61
C ASP A 20 7.98 -12.94 6.25
N GLY A 21 8.10 -12.20 5.14
CA GLY A 21 7.97 -12.73 3.78
C GLY A 21 6.56 -13.18 3.36
N VAL A 22 5.52 -13.00 4.18
CA VAL A 22 4.15 -13.47 3.89
C VAL A 22 3.42 -12.52 2.94
N VAL A 23 3.65 -11.21 3.10
CA VAL A 23 3.02 -10.20 2.25
C VAL A 23 3.85 -10.05 0.96
N PRO A 24 3.23 -10.18 -0.23
CA PRO A 24 3.91 -9.89 -1.48
C PRO A 24 4.43 -8.45 -1.50
N LEU A 25 5.74 -8.29 -1.72
CA LEU A 25 6.37 -6.98 -1.82
C LEU A 25 6.79 -6.74 -3.27
N TYR A 26 6.38 -5.60 -3.80
CA TYR A 26 6.75 -5.14 -5.13
C TYR A 26 7.59 -3.86 -5.02
N VAL A 27 8.51 -3.68 -5.96
CA VAL A 27 9.41 -2.52 -6.01
C VAL A 27 9.04 -1.68 -7.21
N ASP A 28 8.64 -0.43 -6.98
CA ASP A 28 8.37 0.52 -8.04
C ASP A 28 9.61 0.72 -8.93
N THR A 29 9.36 1.00 -10.20
CA THR A 29 10.39 1.31 -11.18
C THR A 29 11.17 2.56 -10.76
N MET A 30 12.37 2.75 -11.33
CA MET A 30 13.18 3.95 -11.03
C MET A 30 12.52 5.27 -11.43
N ARG A 31 11.38 5.25 -12.14
CA ARG A 31 10.60 6.43 -12.52
C ARG A 31 9.55 6.84 -11.49
N ASP A 32 9.38 6.06 -10.42
CA ASP A 32 8.43 6.33 -9.34
C ASP A 32 6.96 6.47 -9.83
N GLU A 33 6.59 5.79 -10.93
CA GLU A 33 5.28 5.93 -11.60
C GLU A 33 4.11 5.56 -10.67
N VAL A 34 4.26 4.50 -9.86
CA VAL A 34 3.22 4.09 -8.89
C VAL A 34 3.16 5.09 -7.74
N ASN A 35 4.31 5.52 -7.23
CA ASN A 35 4.38 6.52 -6.17
C ASN A 35 3.68 7.83 -6.58
N GLU A 36 3.89 8.33 -7.80
CA GLU A 36 3.24 9.54 -8.30
C GLU A 36 1.73 9.32 -8.52
N SER A 37 1.34 8.21 -9.15
CA SER A 37 -0.07 7.89 -9.43
C SER A 37 -0.92 7.78 -8.16
N TYR A 38 -0.32 7.33 -7.06
CA TYR A 38 -0.98 7.15 -5.76
C TYR A 38 -0.60 8.22 -4.73
N ALA A 39 0.11 9.30 -5.12
CA ALA A 39 0.59 10.33 -4.21
C ALA A 39 1.14 9.75 -2.87
N ALA A 40 2.00 8.73 -2.99
CA ALA A 40 2.27 7.79 -1.90
C ALA A 40 3.26 8.31 -0.83
N ARG A 41 3.86 9.48 -1.05
CA ARG A 41 4.85 10.08 -0.12
C ARG A 41 4.17 10.75 1.09
N PRO A 42 4.76 10.69 2.30
CA PRO A 42 5.94 9.89 2.67
C PRO A 42 5.65 8.39 2.79
N THR A 43 4.47 8.04 3.28
CA THR A 43 3.91 6.68 3.35
C THR A 43 2.40 6.75 3.24
N ARG A 44 1.78 5.76 2.60
CA ARG A 44 0.34 5.71 2.39
C ARG A 44 -0.22 4.30 2.47
N ILE A 45 -1.47 4.18 2.92
CA ILE A 45 -2.25 2.96 2.83
C ILE A 45 -3.51 3.20 2.01
N TYR A 46 -3.76 2.32 1.05
CA TYR A 46 -4.93 2.33 0.17
C TYR A 46 -5.70 1.03 0.35
N PHE A 47 -7.02 1.10 0.16
CA PHE A 47 -7.84 -0.09 -0.02
C PHE A 47 -8.50 -0.02 -1.39
N ILE A 48 -8.26 -1.07 -2.19
CA ILE A 48 -8.85 -1.25 -3.51
C ILE A 48 -9.84 -2.41 -3.40
N GLY A 49 -11.09 -2.14 -3.75
CA GLY A 49 -12.16 -3.14 -3.74
C GLY A 49 -11.97 -4.19 -4.84
N ARG A 50 -12.78 -5.26 -4.77
CA ARG A 50 -12.77 -6.35 -5.74
C ARG A 50 -13.12 -5.92 -7.17
N ASP A 51 -13.80 -4.78 -7.31
CA ASP A 51 -14.13 -4.15 -8.58
C ASP A 51 -13.02 -3.24 -9.13
N GLY A 52 -11.86 -3.19 -8.46
CA GLY A 52 -10.71 -2.37 -8.83
C GLY A 52 -10.85 -0.89 -8.47
N ARG A 53 -11.90 -0.50 -7.72
CA ARG A 53 -12.10 0.90 -7.31
C ARG A 53 -11.45 1.17 -5.95
N ILE A 54 -10.98 2.40 -5.77
CA ILE A 54 -10.44 2.85 -4.47
C ILE A 54 -11.61 3.03 -3.49
N VAL A 55 -11.61 2.21 -2.44
CA VAL A 55 -12.57 2.28 -1.33
C VAL A 55 -12.03 3.16 -0.21
N TYR A 56 -10.70 3.14 0.02
CA TYR A 56 -10.04 3.97 1.03
C TYR A 56 -8.85 4.71 0.44
N ASN A 57 -8.88 6.04 0.58
CA ASN A 57 -7.76 6.95 0.37
C ASN A 57 -7.82 8.03 1.47
N PRO A 58 -6.85 8.10 2.39
CA PRO A 58 -6.89 9.02 3.53
C PRO A 58 -6.69 10.50 3.16
N GLY A 59 -6.48 10.83 1.87
CA GLY A 59 -6.38 12.21 1.42
C GLY A 59 -5.07 12.91 1.82
N LEU A 60 -4.80 14.10 1.29
CA LEU A 60 -3.52 14.81 1.49
C LEU A 60 -3.38 15.30 2.95
N GLY A 61 -2.27 14.98 3.60
CA GLY A 61 -2.00 15.35 4.99
C GLY A 61 -0.75 14.65 5.51
N PRO A 62 -0.12 15.14 6.59
CA PRO A 62 1.23 14.71 6.99
C PRO A 62 1.30 13.22 7.38
N PHE A 63 0.18 12.60 7.77
CA PHE A 63 0.11 11.20 8.19
C PHE A 63 -1.16 10.53 7.63
N GLY A 64 -1.06 9.99 6.41
CA GLY A 64 -2.12 9.18 5.79
C GLY A 64 -1.94 7.67 6.01
N PHE A 65 -1.38 7.28 7.15
CA PHE A 65 -1.22 5.87 7.51
C PHE A 65 -2.00 5.63 8.81
N ASN A 66 -3.20 5.08 8.68
CA ASN A 66 -4.09 4.80 9.80
C ASN A 66 -4.73 3.40 9.64
N PRO A 67 -4.03 2.34 10.10
CA PRO A 67 -4.53 0.97 10.02
C PRO A 67 -5.83 0.75 10.78
N ASP A 68 -5.98 1.35 11.97
CA ASP A 68 -7.17 1.19 12.81
C ASP A 68 -8.44 1.72 12.12
N HIS A 69 -8.33 2.86 11.44
CA HIS A 69 -9.44 3.37 10.64
C HIS A 69 -9.71 2.48 9.41
N LEU A 70 -8.65 1.98 8.77
CA LEU A 70 -8.80 1.10 7.62
C LEU A 70 -9.49 -0.22 7.99
N GLU A 71 -9.22 -0.77 9.17
CA GLU A 71 -9.87 -2.00 9.65
C GLU A 71 -11.40 -1.88 9.62
N GLY A 72 -11.96 -0.82 10.20
CA GLY A 72 -13.41 -0.58 10.16
C GLY A 72 -13.96 -0.38 8.73
N VAL A 73 -13.17 0.22 7.82
CA VAL A 73 -13.57 0.35 6.41
C VAL A 73 -13.61 -1.01 5.71
N ILE A 74 -12.66 -1.91 5.99
CA ILE A 74 -12.63 -3.27 5.44
C ILE A 74 -13.84 -4.07 5.96
N GLU A 75 -14.13 -4.00 7.26
CA GLU A 75 -15.28 -4.69 7.86
C GLU A 75 -16.62 -4.25 7.26
N SER A 76 -16.81 -2.93 7.09
CA SER A 76 -17.98 -2.39 6.41
C SER A 76 -18.06 -2.88 4.96
N TYR A 77 -16.94 -2.80 4.23
CA TYR A 77 -16.90 -3.24 2.83
C TYR A 77 -17.26 -4.71 2.66
N LEU A 78 -16.75 -5.59 3.52
CA LEU A 78 -17.05 -7.03 3.47
C LEU A 78 -18.51 -7.34 3.85
N SER A 79 -19.08 -6.56 4.78
CA SER A 79 -20.49 -6.68 5.16
C SER A 79 -21.42 -6.29 4.01
N ASP A 80 -21.08 -5.23 3.28
CA ASP A 80 -21.85 -4.73 2.13
C ASP A 80 -21.61 -5.56 0.85
N ASN A 81 -20.49 -6.29 0.77
CA ASN A 81 -20.07 -7.07 -0.40
C ASN A 81 -19.71 -8.51 0.01
N PRO A 82 -20.68 -9.32 0.48
CA PRO A 82 -20.41 -10.67 0.91
C PRO A 82 -19.79 -11.49 -0.22
N THR A 83 -18.78 -12.28 0.13
CA THR A 83 -18.16 -13.22 -0.81
C THR A 83 -19.21 -14.26 -1.22
N SER A 84 -19.43 -14.41 -2.53
CA SER A 84 -20.25 -15.51 -3.09
C SER A 84 -19.61 -16.87 -2.82
#